data_AF-A0A811KRT3-F1
#
_entry.id   AF-A0A811KRT3-F1
#
_cell.length_a   1.000
_cell.length_b   1.000
_cell.length_c   1.000
_cell.angle_alpha   90.00
_cell.angle_beta   90.00
_cell.angle_gamma   90.00
#
_symmetry.space_group_name_H-M   'P 1'
#
loop_
_entity.id
_entity.type
_entity.pdbx_description
1 polymer ?
#
loop_
_entity_poly.entity_id
_entity_poly.type
_entity_poly.pdbx_seq_one_letter_code
_entity_poly.pdbx_strand_id
1 'polypeptide(L)'
;MRIAVIGKSAFGADVYKRLIENGHNVVLVCTELDKNGRADLLALEAEKNGTPVIKCKSWRKKNAEGKFEVLPDLFEQYKSYKPDLNVLPFCTQFIPTEVQDYPKHRTIIYHPSILPKHRGASAISWTLIEGDAEAGLSIFWADDGLDTGPILLQKSCKVEENDTLNTLYKRFLYPEGVKACVRAVKLITEGNAPRIVQPEEGASYEPYITAKPELAEIKWDKLDTQRKLHNFIRGCDAVPGAWTTLNGQKVQLFGSTLWKRYEVPGNAKEVKASGSPGNKVWTHDKGLLFKTSDGRYVNVENLKFEDGKMIKANRFGAADSADDEKLELTPEEKKLVEPIRASWSDILGGAKVDDATNFFDEGATSADLTRLVEEVKTISSVSLQNAEVYMCPTFGEFVTVVVRRLRGDDGKKLEFKKLERHVNNMDIVVPLQALINGEFSDSSTGEVMPTIDPSTEEVICHVPKCTPDDVDRAVRAADEAFHYGEWSKISPRERGRLMYKLADLMDEHREELATIEAIDAGAVYTLALKTHVGMSIEVWRYFAGWCDKIHVS
;
A
#
# COMPACT_ATOMS: atom_id res chain seq x y z
N MET A 1 30.26 13.94 -24.51
CA MET A 1 28.98 14.62 -24.78
C MET A 1 28.56 15.34 -23.51
N ARG A 2 28.21 16.63 -23.60
CA ARG A 2 27.69 17.44 -22.49
C ARG A 2 26.17 17.26 -22.39
N ILE A 3 25.67 16.88 -21.24
CA ILE A 3 24.26 16.53 -21.04
C ILE A 3 23.61 17.55 -20.13
N ALA A 4 22.44 18.06 -20.51
CA ALA A 4 21.53 18.71 -19.56
C ALA A 4 20.43 17.72 -19.17
N VAL A 5 20.19 17.55 -17.87
CA VAL A 5 19.08 16.74 -17.34
C VAL A 5 17.96 17.68 -16.94
N ILE A 6 16.77 17.53 -17.54
CA ILE A 6 15.60 18.37 -17.26
C ILE A 6 14.50 17.47 -16.70
N GLY A 7 14.31 17.48 -15.38
CA GLY A 7 13.35 16.58 -14.74
C GLY A 7 13.17 16.83 -13.25
N LYS A 8 12.63 15.86 -12.52
CA LYS A 8 12.39 15.94 -11.09
C LYS A 8 12.28 14.56 -10.43
N SER A 9 12.06 14.56 -9.10
CA SER A 9 11.79 13.40 -8.27
C SER A 9 12.95 12.40 -8.19
N ALA A 10 12.75 11.32 -7.44
CA ALA A 10 13.71 10.24 -7.28
C ALA A 10 14.10 9.59 -8.62
N PHE A 11 13.19 9.53 -9.59
CA PHE A 11 13.49 8.96 -10.91
C PHE A 11 14.52 9.82 -11.67
N GLY A 12 14.33 11.15 -11.69
CA GLY A 12 15.30 12.06 -12.28
C GLY A 12 16.66 11.99 -11.60
N ALA A 13 16.67 11.94 -10.27
CA ALA A 13 17.89 11.83 -9.46
C ALA A 13 18.68 10.54 -9.77
N ASP A 14 18.00 9.39 -9.87
CA ASP A 14 18.65 8.11 -10.17
C ASP A 14 19.16 8.04 -11.62
N VAL A 15 18.44 8.62 -12.58
CA VAL A 15 18.95 8.77 -13.96
C VAL A 15 20.21 9.64 -13.95
N TYR A 16 20.18 10.79 -13.30
CA TYR A 16 21.34 11.68 -13.16
C TYR A 16 22.56 10.97 -12.57
N LYS A 17 22.38 10.32 -11.41
CA LYS A 17 23.43 9.58 -10.72
C LYS A 17 24.03 8.51 -11.63
N ARG A 18 23.17 7.74 -12.30
CA ARG A 18 23.63 6.66 -13.18
C ARG A 18 24.36 7.19 -14.40
N LEU A 19 23.98 8.36 -14.94
CA LEU A 19 24.72 9.00 -16.02
C LEU A 19 26.15 9.38 -15.58
N ILE A 20 26.30 9.97 -14.40
CA ILE A 20 27.62 10.30 -13.84
C ILE A 20 28.46 9.05 -13.58
N GLU A 21 27.89 8.01 -12.97
CA GLU A 21 28.58 6.74 -12.74
C GLU A 21 29.09 6.07 -14.03
N ASN A 22 28.41 6.30 -15.16
CA ASN A 22 28.82 5.80 -16.48
C ASN A 22 29.80 6.75 -17.20
N GLY A 23 30.34 7.76 -16.52
CA GLY A 23 31.34 8.69 -17.05
C GLY A 23 30.77 9.75 -18.01
N HIS A 24 29.45 9.94 -18.03
CA HIS A 24 28.86 11.02 -18.83
C HIS A 24 29.05 12.37 -18.13
N ASN A 25 29.29 13.42 -18.93
CA ASN A 25 29.46 14.78 -18.43
C ASN A 25 28.09 15.48 -18.36
N VAL A 26 27.47 15.49 -17.18
CA VAL A 26 26.26 16.28 -16.93
C VAL A 26 26.65 17.71 -16.57
N VAL A 27 26.34 18.66 -17.45
CA VAL A 27 26.78 20.07 -17.32
C VAL A 27 25.73 20.95 -16.65
N LEU A 28 24.48 20.50 -16.59
CA LEU A 28 23.36 21.27 -16.07
C LEU A 28 22.23 20.35 -15.63
N VAL A 29 21.59 20.69 -14.51
CA VAL A 29 20.33 20.12 -14.07
C VAL A 29 19.27 21.23 -14.02
N CYS A 30 18.12 21.00 -14.66
CA CYS A 30 16.96 21.88 -14.55
C CYS A 30 15.80 21.15 -13.88
N THR A 31 15.25 21.71 -12.80
CA THR A 31 14.17 21.09 -12.01
C THR A 31 13.16 22.13 -11.49
N GLU A 32 12.17 21.68 -10.74
CA GLU A 32 11.13 22.52 -10.15
C GLU A 32 11.65 23.38 -8.98
N LEU A 33 10.86 24.41 -8.62
CA LEU A 33 11.10 25.18 -7.41
C LEU A 33 10.92 24.33 -6.15
N ASP A 34 11.58 24.75 -5.08
CA ASP A 34 11.43 24.14 -3.76
C ASP A 34 9.97 24.24 -3.29
N LYS A 35 9.48 23.17 -2.67
CA LYS A 35 8.12 23.09 -2.13
C LYS A 35 8.22 22.95 -0.62
N ASN A 36 7.54 23.83 0.12
CA ASN A 36 7.55 23.83 1.58
C ASN A 36 8.98 23.83 2.18
N GLY A 37 9.89 24.62 1.58
CA GLY A 37 11.29 24.70 2.02
C GLY A 37 12.16 23.49 1.66
N ARG A 38 11.61 22.49 0.94
CA ARG A 38 12.34 21.30 0.51
C ARG A 38 12.67 21.36 -0.98
N ALA A 39 13.94 21.17 -1.30
CA ALA A 39 14.40 21.02 -2.67
C ALA A 39 14.02 19.65 -3.23
N ASP A 40 13.84 19.58 -4.56
CA ASP A 40 13.62 18.33 -5.27
C ASP A 40 14.84 17.39 -5.15
N LEU A 41 14.60 16.08 -5.11
CA LEU A 41 15.67 15.08 -4.94
C LEU A 41 16.74 15.16 -6.05
N LEU A 42 16.36 15.53 -7.27
CA LEU A 42 17.32 15.74 -8.35
C LEU A 42 18.19 16.99 -8.10
N ALA A 43 17.63 18.07 -7.55
CA ALA A 43 18.41 19.26 -7.17
C ALA A 43 19.46 18.90 -6.12
N LEU A 44 19.04 18.22 -5.05
CA LEU A 44 19.90 17.85 -3.93
C LEU A 44 21.07 16.97 -4.41
N GLU A 45 20.79 15.95 -5.22
CA GLU A 45 21.84 15.07 -5.74
C GLU A 45 22.78 15.81 -6.72
N ALA A 46 22.26 16.73 -7.52
CA ALA A 46 23.08 17.53 -8.43
C ALA A 46 24.02 18.49 -7.69
N GLU A 47 23.49 19.22 -6.71
CA GLU A 47 24.25 20.16 -5.87
C GLU A 47 25.35 19.44 -5.09
N LYS A 48 25.05 18.26 -4.53
CA LYS A 48 26.02 17.40 -3.83
C LYS A 48 27.20 16.99 -4.72
N ASN A 49 26.97 16.78 -6.01
CA ASN A 49 28.00 16.44 -6.99
C ASN A 49 28.59 17.67 -7.70
N GLY A 50 28.26 18.89 -7.26
CA GLY A 50 28.77 20.14 -7.83
C GLY A 50 28.25 20.46 -9.23
N THR A 51 27.18 19.80 -9.69
CA THR A 51 26.54 20.12 -10.97
C THR A 51 25.65 21.36 -10.82
N PRO A 52 25.78 22.36 -11.70
CA PRO A 52 24.91 23.54 -11.68
C PRO A 52 23.43 23.18 -11.77
N VAL A 53 22.60 23.82 -10.94
CA VAL A 53 21.14 23.63 -10.90
C VAL A 53 20.41 24.91 -11.26
N ILE A 54 19.44 24.81 -12.16
CA ILE A 54 18.46 25.86 -12.45
C ILE A 54 17.08 25.37 -11.98
N LYS A 55 16.50 26.07 -11.00
CA LYS A 55 15.14 25.82 -10.53
C LYS A 55 14.18 26.78 -11.24
N CYS A 56 13.19 26.25 -11.95
CA CYS A 56 12.26 27.07 -12.72
C CYS A 56 10.80 26.62 -12.55
N LYS A 57 9.89 27.61 -12.47
CA LYS A 57 8.45 27.35 -12.40
C LYS A 57 7.86 26.98 -13.77
N SER A 58 8.38 27.58 -14.83
CA SER A 58 7.95 27.40 -16.22
C SER A 58 9.10 27.76 -17.15
N TRP A 59 9.20 27.09 -18.29
CA TRP A 59 10.09 27.47 -19.39
C TRP A 59 9.50 28.49 -20.36
N ARG A 60 8.20 28.75 -20.23
CA ARG A 60 7.43 29.60 -21.15
C ARG A 60 6.48 30.54 -20.41
N LYS A 61 6.19 31.67 -21.04
CA LYS A 61 5.13 32.60 -20.63
C LYS A 61 4.20 32.87 -21.80
N LYS A 62 2.98 33.34 -21.52
CA LYS A 62 2.12 33.88 -22.56
C LYS A 62 2.56 35.29 -22.90
N ASN A 63 2.70 35.58 -24.19
CA ASN A 63 2.89 36.94 -24.69
C ASN A 63 1.55 37.71 -24.71
N ALA A 64 1.57 38.97 -25.16
CA ALA A 64 0.38 39.81 -25.23
C ALA A 64 -0.74 39.25 -26.14
N GLU A 65 -0.39 38.39 -27.09
CA GLU A 65 -1.33 37.69 -27.99
C GLU A 65 -1.82 36.35 -27.41
N GLY A 66 -1.39 35.98 -26.19
CA GLY A 66 -1.75 34.72 -25.54
C GLY A 66 -0.98 33.49 -26.04
N LYS A 67 -0.03 33.65 -26.97
CA LYS A 67 0.85 32.58 -27.44
C LYS A 67 1.97 32.32 -26.43
N PHE A 68 2.36 31.07 -26.29
CA PHE A 68 3.49 30.72 -25.42
C PHE A 68 4.83 31.01 -26.11
N GLU A 69 5.70 31.74 -25.43
CA GLU A 69 7.08 32.00 -25.84
C GLU A 69 8.05 31.54 -24.75
N VAL A 70 9.24 31.09 -25.14
CA VAL A 70 10.32 30.74 -24.20
C VAL A 70 10.74 31.96 -23.37
N LEU A 71 11.09 31.74 -22.11
CA LEU A 71 11.66 32.78 -21.25
C LEU A 71 13.08 33.15 -21.71
N PRO A 72 13.35 34.37 -22.21
CA PRO A 72 14.64 34.70 -22.83
C PRO A 72 15.83 34.54 -21.88
N ASP A 73 15.74 35.08 -20.66
CA ASP A 73 16.86 35.03 -19.69
C ASP A 73 17.18 33.59 -19.26
N LEU A 74 16.14 32.78 -19.04
CA LEU A 74 16.29 31.37 -18.71
C LEU A 74 16.93 30.60 -19.88
N PHE A 75 16.51 30.90 -21.11
CA PHE A 75 17.08 30.27 -22.29
C PHE A 75 18.54 30.66 -22.51
N GLU A 76 18.90 31.93 -22.36
CA GLU A 76 20.31 32.37 -22.42
C GLU A 76 21.16 31.72 -21.33
N GLN A 77 20.65 31.65 -20.11
CA GLN A 77 21.32 30.96 -19.02
C GLN A 77 21.55 29.48 -19.34
N TYR A 78 20.52 28.77 -19.84
CA TYR A 78 20.62 27.38 -20.28
C TYR A 78 21.68 27.21 -21.39
N LYS A 79 21.68 28.08 -22.40
CA LYS A 79 22.65 28.04 -23.51
C LYS A 79 24.09 28.25 -23.05
N SER A 80 24.32 28.99 -21.98
CA SER A 80 25.68 29.24 -21.44
C SER A 80 26.40 27.95 -21.03
N TYR A 81 25.66 26.91 -20.62
CA TYR A 81 26.19 25.58 -20.29
C TYR A 81 26.46 24.71 -21.52
N LYS A 82 25.98 25.14 -22.70
CA LYS A 82 26.25 24.53 -24.00
C LYS A 82 25.96 23.02 -24.03
N PRO A 83 24.77 22.52 -23.64
CA PRO A 83 24.46 21.09 -23.73
C PRO A 83 24.53 20.58 -25.18
N ASP A 84 25.04 19.36 -25.36
CA ASP A 84 25.05 18.63 -26.63
C ASP A 84 23.84 17.68 -26.76
N LEU A 85 23.23 17.28 -25.63
CA LEU A 85 22.02 16.47 -25.52
C LEU A 85 21.18 16.92 -24.31
N ASN A 86 19.86 16.96 -24.46
CA ASN A 86 18.95 17.01 -23.31
C ASN A 86 18.37 15.63 -23.01
N VAL A 87 18.28 15.30 -21.73
CA VAL A 87 17.61 14.09 -21.22
C VAL A 87 16.49 14.51 -20.28
N LEU A 88 15.25 14.14 -20.62
CA LEU A 88 14.05 14.43 -19.83
C LEU A 88 13.54 13.13 -19.19
N PRO A 89 14.09 12.73 -18.03
CA PRO A 89 13.71 11.47 -17.39
C PRO A 89 12.31 11.54 -16.75
N PHE A 90 11.93 12.71 -16.22
CA PHE A 90 10.59 12.92 -15.68
C PHE A 90 10.29 14.42 -15.68
N CYS A 91 9.65 14.91 -16.74
CA CYS A 91 9.28 16.32 -16.87
C CYS A 91 7.76 16.43 -17.04
N THR A 92 7.10 17.21 -16.18
CA THR A 92 5.66 17.47 -16.29
C THR A 92 5.35 18.81 -16.96
N GLN A 93 6.37 19.53 -17.41
CA GLN A 93 6.24 20.80 -18.11
C GLN A 93 6.46 20.58 -19.59
N PHE A 94 5.70 21.28 -20.42
CA PHE A 94 5.99 21.34 -21.84
C PHE A 94 7.22 22.22 -22.06
N ILE A 95 8.32 21.62 -22.52
CA ILE A 95 9.56 22.32 -22.84
C ILE A 95 9.41 22.98 -24.23
N PRO A 96 9.70 24.28 -24.41
CA PRO A 96 9.61 24.94 -25.70
C PRO A 96 10.54 24.33 -26.75
N THR A 97 10.12 24.29 -28.01
CA THR A 97 10.87 23.71 -29.12
C THR A 97 12.28 24.31 -29.24
N GLU A 98 12.46 25.60 -28.94
CA GLU A 98 13.76 26.26 -28.94
C GLU A 98 14.77 25.61 -27.98
N VAL A 99 14.29 25.16 -26.81
CA VAL A 99 15.10 24.45 -25.82
C VAL A 99 15.33 23.00 -26.25
N GLN A 100 14.29 22.36 -26.80
CA GLN A 100 14.36 20.98 -27.26
C GLN A 100 15.35 20.80 -28.41
N ASP A 101 15.41 21.78 -29.30
CA ASP A 101 16.16 21.75 -30.55
C ASP A 101 17.57 22.32 -30.45
N TYR A 102 17.85 23.08 -29.40
CA TYR A 102 19.14 23.72 -29.20
C TYR A 102 20.34 22.74 -29.20
N PRO A 103 20.32 21.60 -28.48
CA PRO A 103 21.46 20.70 -28.45
C PRO A 103 21.69 20.03 -29.81
N LYS A 104 22.96 19.80 -30.18
CA LYS A 104 23.33 19.12 -31.43
C LYS A 104 22.62 17.76 -31.60
N HIS A 105 22.53 16.99 -30.52
CA HIS A 105 21.86 15.69 -30.50
C HIS A 105 20.39 15.79 -30.09
N ARG A 106 19.80 17.00 -30.04
CA ARG A 106 18.39 17.26 -29.69
C ARG A 106 18.05 16.80 -28.26
N THR A 107 16.80 16.41 -28.05
CA THR A 107 16.23 16.05 -26.76
C THR A 107 15.64 14.65 -26.81
N ILE A 108 15.90 13.85 -25.78
CA ILE A 108 15.21 12.58 -25.55
C ILE A 108 14.34 12.66 -24.29
N ILE A 109 13.18 12.01 -24.34
CA ILE A 109 12.17 12.01 -23.28
C ILE A 109 11.87 10.57 -22.89
N TYR A 110 11.76 10.33 -21.58
CA TYR A 110 11.19 9.11 -21.03
C TYR A 110 9.68 9.24 -20.92
N HIS A 111 8.95 8.23 -21.40
CA HIS A 111 7.50 8.14 -21.29
C HIS A 111 7.06 6.76 -20.77
N PRO A 112 6.21 6.67 -19.74
CA PRO A 112 5.85 5.40 -19.11
C PRO A 112 4.65 4.72 -19.81
N SER A 113 4.70 4.61 -21.13
CA SER A 113 3.82 3.73 -21.91
C SER A 113 4.50 3.16 -23.14
N ILE A 114 3.81 2.22 -23.80
CA ILE A 114 4.20 1.68 -25.08
C ILE A 114 3.67 2.62 -26.18
N LEU A 115 4.38 3.74 -26.42
CA LEU A 115 4.03 4.67 -27.52
C LEU A 115 3.86 3.92 -28.85
N PRO A 116 2.85 4.28 -29.68
CA PRO A 116 2.07 5.52 -29.64
C PRO A 116 0.85 5.52 -28.70
N LYS A 117 0.63 4.45 -27.94
CA LYS A 117 -0.48 4.36 -26.99
C LYS A 117 -0.21 5.21 -25.75
N HIS A 118 -1.27 5.80 -25.22
CA HIS A 118 -1.26 6.57 -23.98
C HIS A 118 -0.30 7.77 -23.98
N ARG A 119 -0.36 8.61 -25.02
CA ARG A 119 0.31 9.93 -25.00
C ARG A 119 -0.27 10.79 -23.88
N GLY A 120 0.56 11.64 -23.28
CA GLY A 120 0.17 12.57 -22.22
C GLY A 120 0.50 12.13 -20.79
N ALA A 121 0.14 12.96 -19.83
CA ALA A 121 0.74 12.95 -18.48
C ALA A 121 0.35 11.77 -17.57
N SER A 122 -0.76 11.07 -17.85
CA SER A 122 -1.31 10.01 -16.97
C SER A 122 -1.20 8.61 -17.57
N ALA A 123 -0.18 8.36 -18.39
CA ALA A 123 -0.08 7.16 -19.20
C ALA A 123 -0.16 5.84 -18.41
N ILE A 124 0.43 5.78 -17.21
CA ILE A 124 0.36 4.61 -16.33
C ILE A 124 -1.08 4.35 -15.88
N SER A 125 -1.80 5.39 -15.45
CA SER A 125 -3.21 5.27 -15.05
C SER A 125 -4.06 4.73 -16.19
N TRP A 126 -3.90 5.29 -17.39
CA TRP A 126 -4.71 4.89 -18.55
C TRP A 126 -4.38 3.48 -19.03
N THR A 127 -3.12 3.05 -18.95
CA THR A 127 -2.72 1.65 -19.19
C THR A 127 -3.53 0.68 -18.29
N LEU A 128 -3.71 1.03 -17.01
CA LEU A 128 -4.44 0.19 -16.05
C LEU A 128 -5.97 0.32 -16.20
N ILE A 129 -6.47 1.54 -16.45
CA ILE A 129 -7.91 1.84 -16.63
C ILE A 129 -8.45 1.11 -17.88
N GLU A 130 -7.73 1.18 -19.00
CA GLU A 130 -8.12 0.52 -20.25
C GLU A 130 -7.94 -1.01 -20.19
N GLY A 131 -7.25 -1.51 -19.16
CA GLY A 131 -7.11 -2.94 -18.93
C GLY A 131 -6.09 -3.60 -19.85
N ASP A 132 -5.03 -2.88 -20.20
CA ASP A 132 -3.98 -3.37 -21.09
C ASP A 132 -3.33 -4.63 -20.53
N ALA A 133 -3.05 -5.59 -21.43
CA ALA A 133 -2.34 -6.81 -21.08
C ALA A 133 -0.84 -6.56 -20.85
N GLU A 134 -0.29 -5.54 -21.50
CA GLU A 134 1.11 -5.13 -21.38
C GLU A 134 1.22 -3.66 -21.01
N ALA A 135 2.17 -3.37 -20.13
CA ALA A 135 2.60 -2.03 -19.81
C ALA A 135 4.06 -1.88 -20.23
N GLY A 136 4.53 -0.65 -20.40
CA GLY A 136 5.90 -0.44 -20.83
C GLY A 136 6.34 0.99 -20.75
N LEU A 137 7.50 1.24 -21.33
CA LEU A 137 8.12 2.55 -21.41
C LEU A 137 8.74 2.75 -22.78
N SER A 138 8.79 4.01 -23.20
CA SER A 138 9.48 4.47 -24.40
C SER A 138 10.50 5.55 -24.05
N ILE A 139 11.68 5.47 -24.65
CA ILE A 139 12.55 6.64 -24.81
C ILE A 139 12.37 7.10 -26.24
N PHE A 140 12.02 8.37 -26.44
CA PHE A 140 11.74 8.91 -27.76
C PHE A 140 12.40 10.27 -27.94
N TRP A 141 12.59 10.67 -29.20
CA TRP A 141 13.11 11.97 -29.58
C TRP A 141 11.99 13.00 -29.53
N ALA A 142 12.21 14.12 -28.85
CA ALA A 142 11.22 15.18 -28.80
C ALA A 142 10.98 15.80 -30.20
N ASP A 143 9.75 16.20 -30.46
CA ASP A 143 9.28 16.95 -31.63
C ASP A 143 8.29 18.03 -31.19
N ASP A 144 7.62 18.69 -32.14
CA ASP A 144 6.66 19.77 -31.88
C ASP A 144 5.28 19.28 -31.42
N GLY A 145 5.04 17.96 -31.43
CA GLY A 145 3.82 17.34 -30.93
C GLY A 145 3.92 16.89 -29.46
N LEU A 146 2.82 16.34 -28.96
CA LEU A 146 2.74 15.80 -27.60
C LEU A 146 3.00 14.28 -27.64
N ASP A 147 4.21 13.89 -27.25
CA ASP A 147 4.66 12.49 -27.20
C ASP A 147 4.56 11.75 -28.56
N THR A 148 4.73 12.48 -29.67
CA THR A 148 4.61 11.97 -31.04
C THR A 148 5.94 11.60 -31.68
N GLY A 149 7.04 12.13 -31.16
CA GLY A 149 8.33 12.02 -31.82
C GLY A 149 8.89 10.59 -31.90
N PRO A 150 9.90 10.37 -32.78
CA PRO A 150 10.38 9.02 -33.10
C PRO A 150 10.89 8.25 -31.87
N ILE A 151 10.56 6.97 -31.79
CA ILE A 151 11.01 6.07 -30.73
C ILE A 151 12.50 5.74 -30.93
N LEU A 152 13.28 5.84 -29.85
CA LEU A 152 14.67 5.41 -29.77
C LEU A 152 14.76 3.98 -29.25
N LEU A 153 14.05 3.69 -28.15
CA LEU A 153 13.93 2.34 -27.59
C LEU A 153 12.63 2.19 -26.80
N GLN A 154 12.20 0.94 -26.63
CA GLN A 154 11.00 0.58 -25.91
C GLN A 154 11.22 -0.71 -25.11
N LYS A 155 10.52 -0.83 -23.98
CA LYS A 155 10.49 -2.04 -23.14
C LYS A 155 9.08 -2.28 -22.65
N SER A 156 8.67 -3.55 -22.54
CA SER A 156 7.37 -3.95 -22.03
C SER A 156 7.47 -5.00 -20.94
N CYS A 157 6.41 -5.12 -20.17
CA CYS A 157 6.14 -6.17 -19.21
C CYS A 157 4.65 -6.50 -19.20
N LYS A 158 4.31 -7.69 -18.71
CA LYS A 158 2.92 -8.06 -18.46
C LYS A 158 2.33 -7.21 -17.34
N VAL A 159 1.08 -6.79 -17.48
CA VAL A 159 0.28 -6.23 -16.40
C VAL A 159 -0.31 -7.36 -15.58
N GLU A 160 -0.05 -7.34 -14.26
CA GLU A 160 -0.62 -8.32 -13.33
C GLU A 160 -2.05 -7.95 -12.94
N GLU A 161 -2.84 -8.94 -12.53
CA GLU A 161 -4.29 -8.78 -12.30
C GLU A 161 -4.62 -7.61 -11.36
N ASN A 162 -3.84 -7.43 -10.29
CA ASN A 162 -4.07 -6.39 -9.29
C ASN A 162 -2.97 -5.31 -9.29
N ASP A 163 -2.27 -5.11 -10.41
CA ASP A 163 -1.33 -3.99 -10.51
C ASP A 163 -2.06 -2.66 -10.31
N THR A 164 -1.57 -1.87 -9.36
CA THR A 164 -1.82 -0.43 -9.21
C THR A 164 -0.69 0.36 -9.86
N LEU A 165 -0.89 1.68 -9.98
CA LEU A 165 0.12 2.61 -10.50
C LEU A 165 1.46 2.42 -9.76
N ASN A 166 1.42 2.36 -8.43
CA ASN A 166 2.61 2.22 -7.60
C ASN A 166 3.31 0.87 -7.78
N THR A 167 2.55 -0.23 -7.80
CA THR A 167 3.14 -1.57 -7.96
C THR A 167 3.80 -1.76 -9.32
N LEU A 168 3.13 -1.34 -10.40
CA LEU A 168 3.68 -1.40 -11.75
C LEU A 168 4.90 -0.48 -11.90
N TYR A 169 4.83 0.72 -11.34
CA TYR A 169 5.93 1.67 -11.36
C TYR A 169 7.16 1.12 -10.64
N LYS A 170 7.03 0.64 -9.41
CA LYS A 170 8.14 0.09 -8.64
C LYS A 170 8.70 -1.20 -9.23
N ARG A 171 7.84 -2.11 -9.69
CA ARG A 171 8.26 -3.41 -10.23
C ARG A 171 9.06 -3.26 -11.52
N PHE A 172 8.62 -2.39 -12.43
CA PHE A 172 9.14 -2.36 -13.80
C PHE A 172 9.51 -0.96 -14.29
N LEU A 173 8.57 -0.02 -14.32
CA LEU A 173 8.76 1.25 -15.03
C LEU A 173 9.91 2.09 -14.43
N TYR A 174 10.06 2.11 -13.10
CA TYR A 174 11.15 2.80 -12.43
C TYR A 174 12.52 2.14 -12.72
N PRO A 175 12.78 0.88 -12.31
CA PRO A 175 14.11 0.30 -12.49
C PRO A 175 14.51 0.13 -13.96
N GLU A 176 13.59 -0.28 -14.84
CA GLU A 176 13.88 -0.42 -16.27
C GLU A 176 13.92 0.94 -16.99
N GLY A 177 13.15 1.93 -16.54
CA GLY A 177 13.18 3.30 -17.06
C GLY A 177 14.52 3.97 -16.82
N VAL A 178 15.10 3.83 -15.62
CA VAL A 178 16.44 4.36 -15.32
C VAL A 178 17.49 3.72 -16.24
N LYS A 179 17.46 2.38 -16.38
CA LYS A 179 18.35 1.65 -17.29
C LYS A 179 18.17 2.08 -18.75
N ALA A 180 16.93 2.27 -19.18
CA ALA A 180 16.55 2.70 -20.51
C ALA A 180 17.11 4.09 -20.85
N CYS A 181 16.95 5.09 -19.97
CA CYS A 181 17.52 6.42 -20.15
C CYS A 181 19.04 6.38 -20.37
N VAL A 182 19.75 5.63 -19.54
CA VAL A 182 21.22 5.50 -19.63
C VAL A 182 21.64 4.76 -20.90
N ARG A 183 20.92 3.69 -21.27
CA ARG A 183 21.15 2.96 -22.52
C ARG A 183 20.91 3.84 -23.74
N ALA A 184 19.89 4.69 -23.71
CA ALA A 184 19.61 5.64 -24.79
C ALA A 184 20.77 6.63 -24.98
N VAL A 185 21.25 7.24 -23.91
CA VAL A 185 22.42 8.14 -23.95
C VAL A 185 23.66 7.42 -24.50
N LYS A 186 23.89 6.17 -24.10
CA LYS A 186 24.99 5.35 -24.63
C LYS A 186 24.87 5.13 -26.15
N LEU A 187 23.69 4.74 -26.63
CA LEU A 187 23.44 4.55 -28.07
C LEU A 187 23.67 5.84 -28.88
N ILE A 188 23.30 7.00 -28.32
CA ILE A 188 23.53 8.31 -28.95
C ILE A 188 25.03 8.60 -29.02
N THR A 189 25.76 8.35 -27.93
CA THR A 189 27.21 8.56 -27.86
C THR A 189 27.96 7.68 -28.87
N GLU A 190 27.48 6.45 -29.07
CA GLU A 190 28.04 5.48 -30.03
C GLU A 190 27.61 5.75 -31.49
N GLY A 191 26.70 6.70 -31.74
CA GLY A 191 26.18 6.99 -33.08
C GLY A 191 25.18 5.96 -33.60
N ASN A 192 24.65 5.09 -32.74
CA ASN A 192 23.78 3.95 -33.09
C ASN A 192 22.33 4.13 -32.61
N ALA A 193 21.92 5.34 -32.22
CA ALA A 193 20.58 5.59 -31.70
C ALA A 193 19.52 5.57 -32.81
N PRO A 194 18.52 4.67 -32.75
CA PRO A 194 17.45 4.61 -33.75
C PRO A 194 16.55 5.84 -33.71
N ARG A 195 15.87 6.10 -34.84
CA ARG A 195 14.78 7.08 -34.98
C ARG A 195 13.61 6.40 -35.67
N ILE A 196 12.82 5.66 -34.91
CA ILE A 196 11.70 4.87 -35.43
C ILE A 196 10.45 5.74 -35.37
N VAL A 197 9.93 6.17 -36.52
CA VAL A 197 8.69 6.95 -36.58
C VAL A 197 7.56 6.15 -35.94
N GLN A 198 6.79 6.80 -35.06
CA GLN A 198 5.64 6.15 -34.42
C GLN A 198 4.58 5.82 -35.47
N PRO A 199 3.94 4.63 -35.41
CA PRO A 199 2.79 4.35 -36.25
C PRO A 199 1.59 5.22 -35.82
N GLU A 200 0.69 5.51 -36.77
CA GLU A 200 -0.61 6.14 -36.47
C GLU A 200 -1.60 5.12 -35.89
N GLU A 201 -1.48 3.85 -36.27
CA GLU A 201 -2.30 2.77 -35.75
C GLU A 201 -2.02 2.55 -34.25
N GLY A 202 -3.08 2.49 -33.45
CA GLY A 202 -2.99 2.33 -32.00
C GLY A 202 -2.58 3.59 -31.22
N ALA A 203 -2.39 4.73 -31.90
CA ALA A 203 -2.12 6.00 -31.23
C ALA A 203 -3.32 6.44 -30.39
N SER A 204 -3.06 6.84 -29.14
CA SER A 204 -4.09 7.33 -28.24
C SER A 204 -3.55 8.46 -27.36
N TYR A 205 -4.47 9.33 -26.92
CA TYR A 205 -4.19 10.42 -25.99
C TYR A 205 -5.31 10.48 -24.98
N GLU A 206 -4.95 10.59 -23.71
CA GLU A 206 -5.93 10.69 -22.64
C GLU A 206 -5.67 11.90 -21.72
N PRO A 207 -6.73 12.44 -21.08
CA PRO A 207 -6.61 13.59 -20.21
C PRO A 207 -5.67 13.37 -19.01
N TYR A 208 -5.11 14.47 -18.50
CA TYR A 208 -4.34 14.47 -17.26
C TYR A 208 -5.27 14.30 -16.04
N ILE A 209 -5.56 13.04 -15.68
CA ILE A 209 -6.56 12.69 -14.65
C ILE A 209 -6.21 13.27 -13.27
N THR A 210 -4.92 13.39 -12.95
CA THR A 210 -4.47 14.00 -11.68
C THR A 210 -4.78 15.50 -11.59
N ALA A 211 -4.72 16.22 -12.72
CA ALA A 211 -5.02 17.65 -12.77
C ALA A 211 -6.53 17.93 -12.87
N LYS A 212 -7.35 16.90 -13.11
CA LYS A 212 -8.81 16.96 -13.22
C LYS A 212 -9.46 15.86 -12.38
N PRO A 213 -9.46 16.00 -11.04
CA PRO A 213 -9.95 14.95 -10.14
C PRO A 213 -11.39 14.49 -10.38
N GLU A 214 -12.22 15.31 -11.03
CA GLU A 214 -13.56 14.95 -11.49
C GLU A 214 -13.57 13.77 -12.48
N LEU A 215 -12.48 13.55 -13.22
CA LEU A 215 -12.33 12.42 -14.13
C LEU A 215 -12.09 11.09 -13.40
N ALA A 216 -11.74 11.14 -12.11
CA ALA A 216 -11.59 9.96 -11.26
C ALA A 216 -12.90 9.56 -10.56
N GLU A 217 -14.01 10.20 -10.90
CA GLU A 217 -15.34 9.82 -10.40
C GLU A 217 -15.81 8.52 -11.06
N ILE A 218 -16.23 7.56 -10.23
CA ILE A 218 -16.84 6.30 -10.65
C ILE A 218 -18.20 6.61 -11.28
N LYS A 219 -18.26 6.44 -12.59
CA LYS A 219 -19.50 6.46 -13.37
C LYS A 219 -20.04 5.05 -13.49
N TRP A 220 -20.88 4.64 -12.53
CA TRP A 220 -21.40 3.27 -12.39
C TRP A 220 -22.09 2.74 -13.66
N ASP A 221 -22.70 3.62 -14.44
CA ASP A 221 -23.35 3.32 -15.72
C ASP A 221 -22.35 2.97 -16.84
N LYS A 222 -21.11 3.46 -16.75
CA LYS A 222 -20.04 3.19 -17.73
C LYS A 222 -19.11 2.06 -17.30
N LEU A 223 -19.02 1.79 -16.00
CA LEU A 223 -18.22 0.72 -15.40
C LEU A 223 -19.10 -0.50 -15.10
N ASP A 224 -19.76 -0.97 -16.15
CA ASP A 224 -20.83 -1.98 -16.13
C ASP A 224 -20.37 -3.42 -15.80
N THR A 225 -19.08 -3.71 -15.96
CA THR A 225 -18.49 -5.03 -15.68
C THR A 225 -17.53 -4.99 -14.51
N GLN A 226 -17.37 -6.14 -13.86
CA GLN A 226 -16.42 -6.34 -12.77
C GLN A 226 -15.01 -5.84 -13.11
N ARG A 227 -14.53 -6.18 -14.31
CA ARG A 227 -13.16 -5.88 -14.77
C ARG A 227 -12.99 -4.38 -15.01
N LYS A 228 -13.96 -3.70 -15.64
CA LYS A 228 -13.89 -2.26 -15.88
C LYS A 228 -13.85 -1.48 -14.57
N LEU A 229 -14.72 -1.81 -13.61
CA LEU A 229 -14.74 -1.15 -12.30
C LEU A 229 -13.40 -1.35 -11.56
N HIS A 230 -12.91 -2.59 -11.50
CA HIS A 230 -11.63 -2.90 -10.88
C HIS A 230 -10.45 -2.16 -11.53
N ASN A 231 -10.39 -2.16 -12.88
CA ASN A 231 -9.37 -1.46 -13.66
C ASN A 231 -9.37 0.05 -13.39
N PHE A 232 -10.57 0.65 -13.33
CA PHE A 232 -10.70 2.06 -13.02
C PHE A 232 -10.18 2.40 -11.63
N ILE A 233 -10.56 1.60 -10.61
CA ILE A 233 -10.09 1.80 -9.24
C ILE A 233 -8.57 1.64 -9.15
N ARG A 234 -8.01 0.52 -9.64
CA ARG A 234 -6.56 0.26 -9.54
C ARG A 234 -5.71 1.24 -10.37
N GLY A 235 -6.24 1.75 -11.48
CA GLY A 235 -5.55 2.74 -12.31
C GLY A 235 -5.52 4.15 -11.71
N CYS A 236 -6.39 4.42 -10.74
CA CYS A 236 -6.38 5.64 -9.95
C CYS A 236 -5.78 5.44 -8.55
N ASP A 237 -5.29 4.25 -8.21
CA ASP A 237 -4.76 3.91 -6.89
C ASP A 237 -3.24 4.23 -6.80
N ALA A 238 -2.76 5.13 -5.95
CA ALA A 238 -3.50 5.97 -4.98
C ALA A 238 -3.84 7.38 -5.50
N VAL A 239 -3.26 7.77 -6.65
CA VAL A 239 -3.38 9.12 -7.20
C VAL A 239 -4.08 9.06 -8.56
N PRO A 240 -5.15 9.84 -8.78
CA PRO A 240 -5.78 10.79 -7.84
C PRO A 240 -6.69 10.14 -6.77
N GLY A 241 -6.92 8.82 -6.86
CA GLY A 241 -7.86 8.07 -6.02
C GLY A 241 -9.27 8.07 -6.64
N ALA A 242 -9.68 6.92 -7.19
CA ALA A 242 -11.03 6.75 -7.75
C ALA A 242 -12.06 6.99 -6.65
N TRP A 243 -13.13 7.73 -6.97
CA TRP A 243 -14.09 8.15 -5.94
C TRP A 243 -15.54 8.06 -6.39
N THR A 244 -16.44 7.95 -5.42
CA THR A 244 -17.88 7.99 -5.62
C THR A 244 -18.55 8.72 -4.46
N THR A 245 -19.87 8.91 -4.51
CA THR A 245 -20.64 9.44 -3.38
C THR A 245 -21.37 8.28 -2.70
N LEU A 246 -21.06 8.02 -1.44
CA LEU A 246 -21.77 7.05 -0.60
C LEU A 246 -22.44 7.78 0.54
N ASN A 247 -23.75 7.56 0.74
CA ASN A 247 -24.51 8.18 1.83
C ASN A 247 -24.38 9.72 1.89
N GLY A 248 -24.22 10.36 0.73
CA GLY A 248 -24.09 11.82 0.60
C GLY A 248 -22.67 12.36 0.82
N GLN A 249 -21.68 11.50 1.08
CA GLN A 249 -20.29 11.90 1.28
C GLN A 249 -19.40 11.41 0.13
N LYS A 250 -18.39 12.19 -0.24
CA LYS A 250 -17.37 11.77 -1.20
C LYS A 250 -16.45 10.74 -0.54
N VAL A 251 -16.30 9.59 -1.18
CA VAL A 251 -15.48 8.47 -0.70
C VAL A 251 -14.57 8.00 -1.83
N GLN A 252 -13.26 7.96 -1.58
CA GLN A 252 -12.27 7.36 -2.47
C GLN A 252 -12.07 5.89 -2.11
N LEU A 253 -11.80 5.05 -3.13
CA LEU A 253 -11.70 3.60 -3.01
C LEU A 253 -10.29 3.13 -3.38
N PHE A 254 -9.71 2.25 -2.56
CA PHE A 254 -8.34 1.74 -2.74
C PHE A 254 -8.25 0.23 -2.46
N GLY A 255 -7.21 -0.41 -3.00
CA GLY A 255 -6.98 -1.85 -2.82
C GLY A 255 -8.06 -2.68 -3.48
N SER A 256 -8.38 -2.37 -4.74
CA SER A 256 -9.39 -3.12 -5.48
C SER A 256 -8.89 -4.52 -5.87
N THR A 257 -9.74 -5.53 -5.72
CA THR A 257 -9.51 -6.89 -6.23
C THR A 257 -10.78 -7.46 -6.85
N LEU A 258 -10.62 -8.37 -7.81
CA LEU A 258 -11.76 -9.10 -8.36
C LEU A 258 -12.28 -10.16 -7.40
N TRP A 259 -13.58 -10.10 -7.10
CA TRP A 259 -14.27 -11.18 -6.41
C TRP A 259 -14.57 -12.35 -7.36
N LYS A 260 -13.81 -13.44 -7.27
CA LYS A 260 -13.92 -14.55 -8.22
C LYS A 260 -15.19 -15.40 -8.05
N ARG A 261 -15.85 -15.31 -6.89
CA ARG A 261 -17.09 -16.04 -6.60
C ARG A 261 -18.30 -15.27 -7.14
N TYR A 262 -19.37 -15.99 -7.48
CA TYR A 262 -20.65 -15.37 -7.90
C TYR A 262 -21.48 -14.88 -6.72
N GLU A 263 -21.24 -15.46 -5.54
CA GLU A 263 -21.99 -15.18 -4.32
C GLU A 263 -21.14 -14.36 -3.34
N VAL A 264 -21.81 -13.57 -2.51
CA VAL A 264 -21.19 -12.90 -1.37
C VAL A 264 -20.80 -13.94 -0.31
N PRO A 265 -19.74 -13.72 0.48
CA PRO A 265 -19.42 -14.57 1.61
C PRO A 265 -20.60 -14.74 2.57
N GLY A 266 -20.76 -15.92 3.17
CA GLY A 266 -21.85 -16.18 4.13
C GLY A 266 -21.82 -15.30 5.38
N ASN A 267 -20.64 -14.80 5.77
CA ASN A 267 -20.46 -13.85 6.87
C ASN A 267 -20.59 -12.38 6.43
N ALA A 268 -20.86 -12.10 5.15
CA ALA A 268 -20.94 -10.74 4.66
C ALA A 268 -22.23 -10.05 5.16
N LYS A 269 -22.10 -8.81 5.62
CA LYS A 269 -23.23 -8.01 6.12
C LYS A 269 -23.66 -7.01 5.05
N GLU A 270 -24.94 -7.03 4.69
CA GLU A 270 -25.50 -6.01 3.79
C GLU A 270 -25.56 -4.65 4.51
N VAL A 271 -25.01 -3.62 3.87
CA VAL A 271 -24.96 -2.25 4.38
C VAL A 271 -25.61 -1.31 3.38
N LYS A 272 -26.47 -0.41 3.86
CA LYS A 272 -27.08 0.63 3.03
C LYS A 272 -26.04 1.65 2.60
N ALA A 273 -25.96 1.89 1.29
CA ALA A 273 -24.99 2.80 0.70
C ALA A 273 -25.65 3.54 -0.47
N SER A 274 -26.36 4.64 -0.20
CA SER A 274 -26.95 5.42 -1.29
C SER A 274 -25.86 5.98 -2.21
N GLY A 275 -26.09 5.93 -3.51
CA GLY A 275 -25.09 6.30 -4.52
C GLY A 275 -24.20 5.15 -5.01
N SER A 276 -24.33 3.96 -4.43
CA SER A 276 -23.82 2.69 -5.01
C SER A 276 -24.90 1.98 -5.86
N PRO A 277 -24.52 1.04 -6.75
CA PRO A 277 -25.47 0.23 -7.49
C PRO A 277 -26.44 -0.52 -6.55
N GLY A 278 -27.74 -0.34 -6.76
CA GLY A 278 -28.76 -0.94 -5.89
C GLY A 278 -28.86 -0.31 -4.48
N ASN A 279 -28.15 0.81 -4.23
CA ASN A 279 -28.08 1.51 -2.95
C ASN A 279 -27.60 0.63 -1.77
N LYS A 280 -26.78 -0.38 -2.06
CA LYS A 280 -26.28 -1.34 -1.08
C LYS A 280 -24.94 -1.93 -1.46
N VAL A 281 -24.20 -2.34 -0.44
CA VAL A 281 -22.88 -2.96 -0.49
C VAL A 281 -22.79 -4.05 0.57
N TRP A 282 -21.76 -4.90 0.52
CA TRP A 282 -21.57 -5.96 1.50
C TRP A 282 -20.21 -5.85 2.17
N THR A 283 -20.18 -5.66 3.48
CA THR A 283 -18.94 -5.73 4.27
C THR A 283 -18.60 -7.17 4.57
N HIS A 284 -17.32 -7.52 4.53
CA HIS A 284 -16.77 -8.81 4.93
C HIS A 284 -15.35 -8.62 5.44
N ASP A 285 -14.74 -9.65 6.01
CA ASP A 285 -13.44 -9.54 6.70
C ASP A 285 -12.35 -8.83 5.90
N LYS A 286 -12.36 -8.98 4.57
CA LYS A 286 -11.33 -8.44 3.66
C LYS A 286 -11.76 -7.19 2.90
N GLY A 287 -12.91 -6.58 3.22
CA GLY A 287 -13.28 -5.29 2.64
C GLY A 287 -14.77 -5.08 2.38
N LEU A 288 -15.06 -4.35 1.30
CA LEU A 288 -16.39 -3.95 0.87
C LEU A 288 -16.64 -4.41 -0.57
N LEU A 289 -17.70 -5.16 -0.79
CA LEU A 289 -18.09 -5.66 -2.10
C LEU A 289 -19.09 -4.71 -2.78
N PHE A 290 -18.74 -4.26 -3.98
CA PHE A 290 -19.61 -3.53 -4.89
C PHE A 290 -20.10 -4.47 -5.98
N LYS A 291 -21.43 -4.55 -6.16
CA LYS A 291 -22.02 -5.33 -7.24
C LYS A 291 -22.02 -4.55 -8.55
N THR A 292 -21.53 -5.15 -9.63
CA THR A 292 -21.57 -4.60 -10.99
C THR A 292 -22.81 -5.10 -11.75
N SER A 293 -23.14 -4.44 -12.86
CA SER A 293 -24.35 -4.73 -13.65
C SER A 293 -24.37 -6.13 -14.25
N ASP A 294 -23.20 -6.71 -14.50
CA ASP A 294 -23.01 -8.11 -14.91
C ASP A 294 -23.24 -9.15 -13.79
N GLY A 295 -23.66 -8.70 -12.59
CA GLY A 295 -23.96 -9.54 -11.45
C GLY A 295 -22.73 -10.02 -10.66
N ARG A 296 -21.52 -9.57 -11.05
CA ARG A 296 -20.27 -9.85 -10.35
C ARG A 296 -19.98 -8.81 -9.27
N TYR A 297 -18.89 -9.00 -8.52
CA TYR A 297 -18.52 -8.13 -7.41
C TYR A 297 -17.06 -7.65 -7.49
N VAL A 298 -16.79 -6.42 -7.13
CA VAL A 298 -15.42 -5.93 -6.89
C VAL A 298 -15.23 -5.72 -5.40
N ASN A 299 -14.15 -6.26 -4.86
CA ASN A 299 -13.75 -5.98 -3.48
C ASN A 299 -12.91 -4.71 -3.44
N VAL A 300 -13.10 -3.91 -2.40
CA VAL A 300 -12.30 -2.72 -2.06
C VAL A 300 -11.87 -2.86 -0.61
N GLU A 301 -10.57 -2.70 -0.34
CA GLU A 301 -10.01 -2.93 0.99
C GLU A 301 -10.04 -1.69 1.88
N ASN A 302 -9.89 -0.49 1.31
CA ASN A 302 -9.78 0.75 2.07
C ASN A 302 -10.62 1.87 1.44
N LEU A 303 -11.16 2.74 2.29
CA LEU A 303 -11.95 3.91 1.91
C LEU A 303 -11.29 5.16 2.50
N LYS A 304 -11.27 6.27 1.74
CA LYS A 304 -10.88 7.59 2.27
C LYS A 304 -12.02 8.58 2.10
N PHE A 305 -12.40 9.25 3.18
CA PHE A 305 -13.46 10.26 3.19
C PHE A 305 -12.91 11.65 2.91
N GLU A 306 -13.83 12.59 2.67
CA GLU A 306 -13.52 13.98 2.31
C GLU A 306 -12.76 14.75 3.40
N ASP A 307 -12.96 14.39 4.67
CA ASP A 307 -12.21 14.91 5.82
C ASP A 307 -10.77 14.37 5.91
N GLY A 308 -10.38 13.47 5.01
CA GLY A 308 -9.08 12.82 4.98
C GLY A 308 -9.02 11.50 5.76
N LYS A 309 -10.03 11.16 6.58
CA LYS A 309 -10.09 9.92 7.35
C LYS A 309 -10.06 8.72 6.41
N MET A 310 -9.15 7.79 6.66
CA MET A 310 -9.03 6.56 5.89
C MET A 310 -9.36 5.37 6.78
N ILE A 311 -10.24 4.47 6.33
CA ILE A 311 -10.69 3.30 7.09
C ILE A 311 -10.51 2.02 6.29
N LYS A 312 -10.43 0.89 7.00
CA LYS A 312 -10.71 -0.42 6.40
C LYS A 312 -12.16 -0.48 5.95
N ALA A 313 -12.38 -0.90 4.70
CA ALA A 313 -13.69 -0.87 4.07
C ALA A 313 -14.69 -1.85 4.73
N ASN A 314 -14.21 -2.87 5.43
CA ASN A 314 -15.04 -3.79 6.22
C ASN A 314 -15.75 -3.12 7.41
N ARG A 315 -15.27 -1.95 7.86
CA ARG A 315 -15.90 -1.12 8.91
C ARG A 315 -16.95 -0.15 8.36
N PHE A 316 -17.17 -0.10 7.04
CA PHE A 316 -18.12 0.84 6.46
C PHE A 316 -19.55 0.61 6.98
N GLY A 317 -20.18 1.65 7.52
CA GLY A 317 -21.54 1.59 8.06
C GLY A 317 -21.64 0.99 9.47
N ALA A 318 -20.53 0.56 10.09
CA ALA A 318 -20.50 0.41 11.53
C ALA A 318 -20.62 1.81 12.15
N ALA A 319 -21.37 1.94 13.26
CA ALA A 319 -21.19 3.09 14.14
C ALA A 319 -19.70 3.17 14.50
N ASP A 320 -19.15 4.37 14.70
CA ASP A 320 -17.80 4.51 15.27
C ASP A 320 -17.79 3.64 16.54
N SER A 321 -17.22 2.44 16.41
CA SER A 321 -17.16 1.50 17.52
C SER A 321 -16.25 2.12 18.56
N ALA A 322 -16.43 1.72 19.81
CA ALA A 322 -15.72 2.18 21.00
C ALA A 322 -14.17 2.01 21.00
N ASP A 323 -13.51 2.04 19.84
CA ASP A 323 -12.06 2.14 19.65
C ASP A 323 -11.53 3.57 19.81
N ASP A 324 -12.42 4.57 19.91
CA ASP A 324 -12.11 5.95 20.33
C ASP A 324 -11.95 6.09 21.86
N GLU A 325 -11.92 4.97 22.60
CA GLU A 325 -11.31 5.00 23.93
C GLU A 325 -9.84 5.38 23.76
N LYS A 326 -9.49 6.59 24.23
CA LYS A 326 -8.09 7.05 24.32
C LYS A 326 -7.28 5.93 24.96
N LEU A 327 -6.38 5.34 24.17
CA LEU A 327 -5.51 4.27 24.61
C LEU A 327 -4.67 4.79 25.78
N GLU A 328 -4.94 4.30 27.00
CA GLU A 328 -4.10 4.63 28.14
C GLU A 328 -2.76 3.90 28.02
N LEU A 329 -1.70 4.67 27.87
CA LEU A 329 -0.33 4.16 27.73
C LEU A 329 0.25 3.76 29.10
N THR A 330 0.86 2.58 29.17
CA THR A 330 1.65 2.16 30.32
C THR A 330 2.91 3.05 30.47
N PRO A 331 3.56 3.08 31.66
CA PRO A 331 4.80 3.82 31.84
C PRO A 331 5.91 3.44 30.85
N GLU A 332 5.97 2.16 30.45
CA GLU A 332 6.91 1.63 29.46
C GLU A 332 6.57 2.12 28.05
N GLU A 333 5.30 2.11 27.67
CA GLU A 333 4.84 2.58 26.35
C GLU A 333 5.02 4.09 26.19
N LYS A 334 4.80 4.87 27.26
CA LYS A 334 5.06 6.32 27.26
C LYS A 334 6.50 6.67 26.91
N LYS A 335 7.48 5.79 27.24
CA LYS A 335 8.89 6.00 26.89
C LYS A 335 9.16 5.89 25.39
N LEU A 336 8.26 5.29 24.61
CA LEU A 336 8.40 5.14 23.15
C LEU A 336 7.91 6.37 22.38
N VAL A 337 7.00 7.16 22.95
CA VAL A 337 6.34 8.27 22.25
C VAL A 337 7.34 9.34 21.80
N GLU A 338 8.22 9.80 22.70
CA GLU A 338 9.17 10.87 22.37
C GLU A 338 10.24 10.46 21.34
N PRO A 339 10.84 9.25 21.40
CA PRO A 339 11.67 8.74 20.30
C PRO A 339 10.95 8.69 18.94
N ILE A 340 9.68 8.26 18.92
CA ILE A 340 8.88 8.23 17.69
C ILE A 340 8.60 9.66 17.19
N ARG A 341 8.31 10.60 18.10
CA ARG A 341 8.11 12.03 17.78
C ARG A 341 9.37 12.66 17.19
N ALA A 342 10.54 12.34 17.73
CA ALA A 342 11.82 12.79 17.21
C ALA A 342 12.07 12.26 15.79
N SER A 343 11.78 10.97 15.54
CA SER A 343 11.82 10.37 14.21
C SER A 343 10.93 11.10 13.20
N TRP A 344 9.68 11.41 13.58
CA TRP A 344 8.78 12.23 12.75
C TRP A 344 9.38 13.61 12.47
N SER A 345 9.86 14.30 13.51
CA SER A 345 10.44 15.64 13.38
C SER A 345 11.64 15.62 12.42
N ASP A 346 12.57 14.68 12.58
CA ASP A 346 13.75 14.53 11.74
C ASP A 346 13.39 14.24 10.28
N ILE A 347 12.44 13.34 10.05
CA ILE A 347 11.94 13.02 8.72
C ILE A 347 11.22 14.22 8.09
N LEU A 348 10.50 14.99 8.90
CA LEU A 348 9.81 16.22 8.51
C LEU A 348 10.74 17.45 8.50
N GLY A 349 12.05 17.27 8.68
CA GLY A 349 13.04 18.34 8.51
C GLY A 349 13.10 19.31 9.69
N GLY A 350 12.92 18.78 10.91
CA GLY A 350 12.92 19.54 12.15
C GLY A 350 11.57 20.21 12.47
N ALA A 351 10.49 19.79 11.81
CA ALA A 351 9.15 20.32 12.08
C ALA A 351 8.72 20.00 13.52
N LYS A 352 7.95 20.90 14.15
CA LYS A 352 7.34 20.63 15.45
C LYS A 352 6.17 19.67 15.26
N VAL A 353 6.23 18.52 15.92
CA VAL A 353 5.21 17.45 15.80
C VAL A 353 4.38 17.39 17.07
N ASP A 354 3.08 17.63 16.95
CA ASP A 354 2.06 17.39 17.98
C ASP A 354 1.13 16.24 17.56
N ASP A 355 0.17 15.86 18.41
CA ASP A 355 -0.68 14.70 18.16
C ASP A 355 -1.60 14.86 16.93
N ALA A 356 -1.88 16.09 16.51
CA ALA A 356 -2.72 16.39 15.34
C ALA A 356 -1.91 16.55 14.04
N THR A 357 -0.58 16.58 14.13
CA THR A 357 0.31 16.74 12.98
C THR A 357 0.11 15.58 12.01
N ASN A 358 -0.26 15.88 10.77
CA ASN A 358 -0.45 14.90 9.71
C ASN A 358 0.85 14.73 8.91
N PHE A 359 1.36 13.50 8.85
CA PHE A 359 2.63 13.17 8.23
C PHE A 359 2.72 13.62 6.76
N PHE A 360 1.66 13.41 5.98
CA PHE A 360 1.66 13.67 4.55
C PHE A 360 1.32 15.12 4.21
N ASP A 361 0.49 15.78 5.02
CA ASP A 361 0.16 17.20 4.83
C ASP A 361 1.40 18.09 5.08
N GLU A 362 2.30 17.65 5.97
CA GLU A 362 3.62 18.26 6.19
C GLU A 362 4.64 17.95 5.07
N GLY A 363 4.21 17.30 3.99
CA GLY A 363 5.01 17.07 2.79
C GLY A 363 5.90 15.84 2.83
N ALA A 364 5.65 14.89 3.75
CA ALA A 364 6.33 13.60 3.71
C ALA A 364 5.95 12.80 2.44
N THR A 365 6.95 12.12 1.89
CA THR A 365 6.82 11.29 0.71
C THR A 365 6.67 9.81 1.07
N SER A 366 6.38 8.94 0.10
CA SER A 366 6.40 7.49 0.32
C SER A 366 7.78 6.94 0.72
N ALA A 367 8.86 7.66 0.38
CA ALA A 367 10.21 7.31 0.83
C ALA A 367 10.39 7.63 2.33
N ASP A 368 9.91 8.79 2.75
CA ASP A 368 9.88 9.22 4.16
C ASP A 368 9.04 8.27 5.02
N LEU A 369 7.91 7.79 4.48
CA LEU A 369 7.11 6.76 5.12
C LEU A 369 7.89 5.46 5.33
N THR A 370 8.64 5.03 4.32
CA THR A 370 9.43 3.78 4.42
C THR A 370 10.53 3.95 5.47
N ARG A 371 11.16 5.12 5.53
CA ARG A 371 12.13 5.47 6.57
C ARG A 371 11.50 5.46 7.96
N LEU A 372 10.31 6.06 8.12
CA LEU A 372 9.58 6.09 9.39
C LEU A 372 9.28 4.67 9.90
N VAL A 373 8.79 3.79 9.03
CA VAL A 373 8.48 2.40 9.39
C VAL A 373 9.72 1.66 9.91
N GLU A 374 10.90 1.86 9.29
CA GLU A 374 12.15 1.23 9.75
C GLU A 374 12.71 1.85 11.04
N GLU A 375 12.60 3.18 11.20
CA GLU A 375 13.00 3.85 12.45
C GLU A 375 12.13 3.39 13.63
N VAL A 376 10.81 3.28 13.43
CA VAL A 376 9.88 2.80 14.46
C VAL A 376 10.10 1.33 14.80
N LYS A 377 10.42 0.49 13.81
CA LYS A 377 10.83 -0.89 14.05
C LYS A 377 12.09 -0.97 14.90
N THR A 378 13.03 -0.05 14.72
CA THR A 378 14.25 0.04 15.54
C THR A 378 13.92 0.49 16.97
N ILE A 379 13.00 1.45 17.14
CA ILE A 379 12.61 2.01 18.44
C ILE A 379 11.80 1.00 19.28
N SER A 380 10.87 0.29 18.64
CA SER A 380 9.81 -0.47 19.33
C SER A 380 9.84 -1.97 19.06
N SER A 381 10.68 -2.45 18.14
CA SER A 381 10.64 -3.82 17.59
C SER A 381 9.34 -4.18 16.86
N VAL A 382 8.44 -3.23 16.62
CA VAL A 382 7.21 -3.43 15.84
C VAL A 382 7.47 -3.25 14.36
N SER A 383 7.01 -4.20 13.56
CA SER A 383 6.92 -4.04 12.11
C SER A 383 5.54 -3.54 11.73
N LEU A 384 5.48 -2.38 11.05
CA LEU A 384 4.28 -1.83 10.44
C LEU A 384 4.33 -2.01 8.92
N GLN A 385 3.16 -2.06 8.30
CA GLN A 385 2.97 -1.92 6.86
C GLN A 385 2.71 -0.45 6.51
N ASN A 386 3.16 -0.02 5.34
CA ASN A 386 2.94 1.35 4.86
C ASN A 386 1.45 1.76 4.88
N ALA A 387 0.54 0.81 4.59
CA ALA A 387 -0.89 1.07 4.61
C ALA A 387 -1.41 1.47 6.01
N GLU A 388 -0.81 0.96 7.08
CA GLU A 388 -1.21 1.29 8.46
C GLU A 388 -0.94 2.77 8.78
N VAL A 389 0.17 3.31 8.28
CA VAL A 389 0.50 4.74 8.46
C VAL A 389 -0.37 5.63 7.58
N TYR A 390 -0.74 5.17 6.37
CA TYR A 390 -1.70 5.88 5.54
C TYR A 390 -3.10 5.95 6.16
N MET A 391 -3.50 4.92 6.91
CA MET A 391 -4.78 4.87 7.62
C MET A 391 -4.81 5.74 8.88
N CYS A 392 -3.65 5.96 9.49
CA CYS A 392 -3.48 6.73 10.71
C CYS A 392 -2.43 7.82 10.50
N PRO A 393 -2.71 8.82 9.65
CA PRO A 393 -1.72 9.78 9.17
C PRO A 393 -1.35 10.84 10.21
N THR A 394 -2.13 10.97 11.29
CA THR A 394 -1.79 11.88 12.40
C THR A 394 -0.89 11.21 13.42
N PHE A 395 -0.04 11.99 14.09
CA PHE A 395 0.92 11.45 15.06
C PHE A 395 0.23 10.66 16.20
N GLY A 396 -0.88 11.19 16.75
CA GLY A 396 -1.58 10.54 17.87
C GLY A 396 -2.18 9.19 17.48
N GLU A 397 -2.80 9.11 16.30
CA GLU A 397 -3.33 7.85 15.75
C GLU A 397 -2.19 6.87 15.46
N PHE A 398 -1.09 7.35 14.89
CA PHE A 398 0.09 6.54 14.59
C PHE A 398 0.69 5.91 15.84
N VAL A 399 0.87 6.67 16.92
CA VAL A 399 1.33 6.14 18.21
C VAL A 399 0.36 5.07 18.74
N THR A 400 -0.94 5.31 18.60
CA THR A 400 -1.96 4.33 19.00
C THR A 400 -1.80 3.02 18.23
N VAL A 401 -1.56 3.07 16.91
CA VAL A 401 -1.29 1.88 16.09
C VAL A 401 -0.02 1.15 16.53
N VAL A 402 1.07 1.87 16.77
CA VAL A 402 2.33 1.28 17.24
C VAL A 402 2.12 0.55 18.56
N VAL A 403 1.40 1.16 19.50
CA VAL A 403 1.16 0.58 20.83
C VAL A 403 0.18 -0.59 20.78
N ARG A 404 -0.90 -0.51 20.00
CA ARG A 404 -1.78 -1.67 19.77
C ARG A 404 -0.98 -2.85 19.22
N ARG A 405 -0.13 -2.60 18.22
CA ARG A 405 0.72 -3.63 17.63
C ARG A 405 1.75 -4.20 18.61
N LEU A 406 2.32 -3.37 19.49
CA LEU A 406 3.18 -3.80 20.61
C LEU A 406 2.45 -4.76 21.55
N ARG A 407 1.21 -4.42 21.93
CA ARG A 407 0.35 -5.28 22.76
C ARG A 407 -0.04 -6.58 22.06
N GLY A 408 0.16 -6.66 20.74
CA GLY A 408 -0.34 -7.76 19.91
C GLY A 408 -1.83 -7.64 19.59
N ASP A 409 -2.41 -6.46 19.83
CA ASP A 409 -3.76 -6.10 19.46
C ASP A 409 -3.78 -5.79 17.96
N ASP A 410 -4.54 -6.58 17.20
CA ASP A 410 -4.86 -6.33 15.79
C ASP A 410 -6.15 -5.52 15.62
N GLY A 411 -6.71 -5.00 16.72
CA GLY A 411 -7.96 -4.26 16.78
C GLY A 411 -9.20 -5.15 16.84
N LYS A 412 -9.07 -6.48 16.95
CA LYS A 412 -10.19 -7.39 17.12
C LYS A 412 -10.39 -7.71 18.60
N LYS A 413 -11.36 -7.05 19.25
CA LYS A 413 -11.91 -7.53 20.52
C LYS A 413 -12.66 -8.83 20.25
N LEU A 414 -12.21 -9.92 20.86
CA LEU A 414 -12.92 -11.20 20.84
C LEU A 414 -14.08 -11.11 21.84
N GLU A 415 -15.30 -11.00 21.34
CA GLU A 415 -16.50 -11.11 22.14
C GLU A 415 -16.94 -12.58 22.23
N PHE A 416 -17.19 -13.05 23.44
CA PHE A 416 -17.66 -14.42 23.67
C PHE A 416 -18.48 -14.53 24.95
N LYS A 417 -19.40 -15.50 24.96
CA LYS A 417 -20.08 -15.96 26.16
C LYS A 417 -19.05 -16.61 27.06
N LYS A 418 -18.96 -16.17 28.31
CA LYS A 418 -17.97 -16.63 29.28
C LYS A 418 -18.62 -17.32 30.49
N LEU A 419 -17.94 -18.35 30.98
CA LEU A 419 -18.10 -18.88 32.33
C LEU A 419 -17.03 -18.24 33.21
N GLU A 420 -17.45 -17.69 34.35
CA GLU A 420 -16.56 -17.25 35.41
C GLU A 420 -16.70 -18.20 36.60
N ARG A 421 -15.58 -18.69 37.12
CA ARG A 421 -15.59 -19.62 38.26
C ARG A 421 -14.40 -19.39 39.16
N HIS A 422 -14.61 -19.48 40.47
CA HIS A 422 -13.54 -19.49 41.45
C HIS A 422 -13.18 -20.94 41.80
N VAL A 423 -12.00 -21.40 41.38
CA VAL A 423 -11.49 -22.76 41.64
C VAL A 423 -9.99 -22.68 41.87
N ASN A 424 -9.44 -23.57 42.71
CA ASN A 424 -7.99 -23.64 42.95
C ASN A 424 -7.38 -22.28 43.39
N ASN A 425 -8.12 -21.53 44.21
CA ASN A 425 -7.78 -20.18 44.68
C ASN A 425 -7.53 -19.14 43.56
N MET A 426 -8.11 -19.33 42.38
CA MET A 426 -8.05 -18.38 41.27
C MET A 426 -9.40 -18.22 40.59
N ASP A 427 -9.64 -17.03 40.05
CA ASP A 427 -10.78 -16.76 39.18
C ASP A 427 -10.39 -17.13 37.75
N ILE A 428 -11.12 -18.06 37.15
CA ILE A 428 -10.90 -18.49 35.76
C ILE A 428 -12.03 -17.97 34.86
N VAL A 429 -11.70 -17.63 33.62
CA VAL A 429 -12.67 -17.20 32.60
C VAL A 429 -12.58 -18.13 31.39
N VAL A 430 -13.66 -18.85 31.10
CA VAL A 430 -13.66 -19.86 30.03
C VAL A 430 -14.67 -19.47 28.94
N PRO A 431 -14.29 -19.46 27.65
CA PRO A 431 -15.24 -19.26 26.56
C PRO A 431 -16.18 -20.45 26.40
N LEU A 432 -17.46 -20.17 26.16
CA LEU A 432 -18.52 -21.18 26.00
C LEU A 432 -18.85 -21.49 24.54
N GLN A 433 -18.01 -21.05 23.61
CA GLN A 433 -18.26 -21.12 22.17
C GLN A 433 -17.05 -21.72 21.45
N ALA A 434 -17.26 -22.27 20.25
CA ALA A 434 -16.17 -22.80 19.44
C ALA A 434 -15.42 -21.66 18.77
N LEU A 435 -14.08 -21.68 18.81
CA LEU A 435 -13.25 -20.70 18.11
C LEU A 435 -13.02 -21.17 16.66
N ILE A 436 -13.66 -20.51 15.69
CA ILE A 436 -13.57 -20.82 14.26
C ILE A 436 -13.22 -19.54 13.49
N ASN A 437 -12.15 -19.57 12.69
CA ASN A 437 -11.68 -18.43 11.88
C ASN A 437 -11.44 -17.14 12.69
N GLY A 438 -10.99 -17.27 13.94
CA GLY A 438 -10.75 -16.14 14.84
C GLY A 438 -12.02 -15.54 15.46
N GLU A 439 -13.16 -16.22 15.40
CA GLU A 439 -14.41 -15.80 16.02
C GLU A 439 -15.01 -16.91 16.90
N PHE A 440 -15.60 -16.53 18.03
CA PHE A 440 -16.35 -17.43 18.89
C PHE A 440 -17.77 -17.63 18.35
N SER A 441 -18.07 -18.85 17.89
CA SER A 441 -19.32 -19.22 17.24
C SER A 441 -20.09 -20.28 18.03
N ASP A 442 -21.42 -20.15 18.04
CA ASP A 442 -22.30 -21.26 18.43
C ASP A 442 -22.28 -22.37 17.35
N SER A 443 -22.82 -23.55 17.67
CA SER A 443 -23.00 -24.64 16.71
C SER A 443 -23.90 -24.21 15.55
N SER A 444 -23.65 -24.70 14.34
CA SER A 444 -24.51 -24.50 13.15
C SER A 444 -25.98 -24.85 13.38
N THR A 445 -26.29 -25.76 14.31
CA THR A 445 -27.66 -26.14 14.68
C THR A 445 -28.16 -25.46 15.95
N GLY A 446 -27.30 -24.72 16.65
CA GLY A 446 -27.57 -24.18 17.98
C GLY A 446 -27.60 -25.22 19.10
N GLU A 447 -27.36 -26.50 18.80
CA GLU A 447 -27.30 -27.56 19.81
C GLU A 447 -26.07 -27.40 20.71
N VAL A 448 -26.25 -27.71 21.99
CA VAL A 448 -25.20 -27.72 23.01
C VAL A 448 -25.13 -29.09 23.67
N MET A 449 -24.00 -29.40 24.29
CA MET A 449 -23.78 -30.60 25.11
C MET A 449 -23.19 -30.21 26.47
N PRO A 450 -23.54 -30.94 27.55
CA PRO A 450 -23.00 -30.65 28.87
C PRO A 450 -21.56 -31.11 28.98
N THR A 451 -20.73 -30.31 29.63
CA THR A 451 -19.45 -30.71 30.22
C THR A 451 -19.69 -31.03 31.69
N ILE A 452 -19.21 -32.19 32.15
CA ILE A 452 -19.50 -32.72 33.48
C ILE A 452 -18.19 -32.79 34.28
N ASP A 453 -18.22 -32.33 35.52
CA ASP A 453 -17.12 -32.47 36.46
C ASP A 453 -16.96 -33.94 36.85
N PRO A 454 -15.82 -34.60 36.52
CA PRO A 454 -15.67 -36.03 36.78
C PRO A 454 -15.60 -36.39 38.27
N SER A 455 -15.35 -35.41 39.15
CA SER A 455 -15.21 -35.62 40.59
C SER A 455 -16.52 -35.46 41.35
N THR A 456 -17.45 -34.64 40.84
CA THR A 456 -18.74 -34.35 41.49
C THR A 456 -19.95 -34.87 40.71
N GLU A 457 -19.77 -35.26 39.45
CA GLU A 457 -20.84 -35.57 38.49
C GLU A 457 -21.79 -34.39 38.19
N GLU A 458 -21.43 -33.18 38.64
CA GLU A 458 -22.21 -31.98 38.38
C GLU A 458 -21.86 -31.37 37.01
N VAL A 459 -22.83 -30.69 36.39
CA VAL A 459 -22.60 -29.98 35.12
C VAL A 459 -21.76 -28.73 35.37
N ILE A 460 -20.61 -28.63 34.70
CA ILE A 460 -19.75 -27.44 34.71
C ILE A 460 -20.38 -26.33 33.87
N CYS A 461 -20.64 -26.63 32.60
CA CYS A 461 -21.22 -25.72 31.63
C CYS A 461 -21.80 -26.49 30.43
N HIS A 462 -22.37 -25.76 29.47
CA HIS A 462 -22.78 -26.30 28.18
C HIS A 462 -21.92 -25.70 27.07
N VAL A 463 -21.38 -26.54 26.21
CA VAL A 463 -20.53 -26.15 25.07
C VAL A 463 -21.21 -26.54 23.74
N PRO A 464 -20.85 -25.90 22.61
CA PRO A 464 -21.47 -26.20 21.33
C PRO A 464 -21.22 -27.64 20.89
N LYS A 465 -22.30 -28.33 20.51
CA LYS A 465 -22.22 -29.63 19.87
C LYS A 465 -21.98 -29.41 18.37
N CYS A 466 -20.71 -29.28 18.00
CA CYS A 466 -20.29 -28.95 16.62
C CYS A 466 -20.71 -30.06 15.64
N THR A 467 -21.19 -29.66 14.46
CA THR A 467 -21.60 -30.56 13.38
C THR A 467 -20.51 -30.68 12.31
N PRO A 468 -20.66 -31.59 11.32
CA PRO A 468 -19.77 -31.63 10.17
C PRO A 468 -19.64 -30.28 9.43
N ASP A 469 -20.68 -29.45 9.39
CA ASP A 469 -20.57 -28.12 8.76
C ASP A 469 -19.67 -27.18 9.56
N ASP A 470 -19.71 -27.23 10.89
CA ASP A 470 -18.82 -26.45 11.75
C ASP A 470 -17.36 -26.85 11.54
N VAL A 471 -17.10 -28.17 11.42
CA VAL A 471 -15.78 -28.71 11.08
C VAL A 471 -15.35 -28.25 9.69
N ASP A 472 -16.23 -28.33 8.70
CA ASP A 472 -15.93 -27.86 7.34
C ASP A 472 -15.64 -26.36 7.30
N ARG A 473 -16.34 -25.54 8.10
CA ARG A 473 -16.03 -24.10 8.24
C ARG A 473 -14.62 -23.90 8.81
N ALA A 474 -14.23 -24.65 9.84
CA ALA A 474 -12.90 -24.57 10.42
C ALA A 474 -11.81 -25.02 9.43
N VAL A 475 -12.03 -26.12 8.70
CA VAL A 475 -11.10 -26.62 7.68
C VAL A 475 -10.96 -25.63 6.53
N ARG A 476 -12.06 -25.07 6.01
CA ARG A 476 -12.02 -24.05 4.96
C ARG A 476 -11.27 -22.79 5.42
N ALA A 477 -11.43 -22.38 6.66
CA ALA A 477 -10.68 -21.25 7.22
C ALA A 477 -9.17 -21.53 7.27
N ALA A 478 -8.79 -22.74 7.68
CA ALA A 478 -7.39 -23.16 7.67
C ALA A 478 -6.80 -23.25 6.26
N ASP A 479 -7.53 -23.82 5.29
CA ASP A 479 -7.16 -23.91 3.88
C ASP A 479 -6.96 -22.52 3.26
N GLU A 480 -7.91 -21.61 3.48
CA GLU A 480 -7.83 -20.22 3.03
C GLU A 480 -6.62 -19.51 3.65
N ALA A 481 -6.38 -19.67 4.96
CA ALA A 481 -5.22 -19.09 5.62
C ALA A 481 -3.91 -19.62 5.02
N PHE A 482 -3.85 -20.93 4.74
CA PHE A 482 -2.66 -21.60 4.22
C PHE A 482 -2.35 -21.27 2.75
N HIS A 483 -3.36 -21.16 1.89
CA HIS A 483 -3.16 -20.92 0.46
C HIS A 483 -3.23 -19.44 0.06
N TYR A 484 -4.12 -18.67 0.68
CA TYR A 484 -4.48 -17.32 0.19
C TYR A 484 -4.40 -16.22 1.26
N GLY A 485 -4.33 -16.60 2.54
CA GLY A 485 -4.35 -15.69 3.69
C GLY A 485 -3.00 -15.10 4.04
N GLU A 486 -2.95 -14.40 5.17
CA GLU A 486 -1.71 -13.75 5.64
C GLU A 486 -0.64 -14.77 6.04
N TRP A 487 -1.05 -15.93 6.56
CA TRP A 487 -0.13 -16.99 6.99
C TRP A 487 0.81 -17.42 5.85
N SER A 488 0.29 -17.56 4.63
CA SER A 488 1.09 -17.94 3.45
C SER A 488 2.08 -16.85 3.00
N LYS A 489 1.78 -15.58 3.30
CA LYS A 489 2.55 -14.39 2.90
C LYS A 489 3.63 -13.99 3.90
N ILE A 490 3.52 -14.39 5.18
CA ILE A 490 4.54 -14.11 6.19
C ILE A 490 5.73 -15.09 6.09
N SER A 491 6.92 -14.58 6.38
CA SER A 491 8.16 -15.37 6.29
C SER A 491 8.15 -16.54 7.28
N PRO A 492 8.86 -17.65 7.01
CA PRO A 492 8.96 -18.77 7.93
C PRO A 492 9.48 -18.37 9.32
N ARG A 493 10.44 -17.43 9.38
CA ARG A 493 10.94 -16.85 10.64
C ARG A 493 9.84 -16.15 11.43
N GLU A 494 8.98 -15.39 10.75
CA GLU A 494 7.87 -14.68 11.40
C GLU A 494 6.80 -15.64 11.91
N ARG A 495 6.51 -16.73 11.17
CA ARG A 495 5.64 -17.81 11.66
C ARG A 495 6.17 -18.42 12.96
N GLY A 496 7.48 -18.73 12.99
CA GLY A 496 8.14 -19.24 14.19
C GLY A 496 8.01 -18.28 15.37
N ARG A 497 8.20 -16.98 15.14
CA ARG A 497 8.03 -15.93 16.17
C ARG A 497 6.63 -15.90 16.76
N LEU A 498 5.59 -16.01 15.93
CA LEU A 498 4.19 -16.05 16.39
C LEU A 498 3.90 -17.31 17.21
N MET A 499 4.42 -18.47 16.79
CA MET A 499 4.26 -19.72 17.52
C MET A 499 5.00 -19.71 18.87
N TYR A 500 6.20 -19.12 18.95
CA TYR A 500 6.87 -18.88 20.22
C TYR A 500 6.07 -17.97 21.14
N LYS A 501 5.51 -16.88 20.60
CA LYS A 501 4.66 -15.96 21.37
C LYS A 501 3.45 -16.70 21.96
N LEU A 502 2.81 -17.58 21.21
CA LEU A 502 1.72 -18.42 21.72
C LEU A 502 2.21 -19.32 22.87
N ALA A 503 3.36 -19.97 22.72
CA ALA A 503 3.92 -20.82 23.76
C ALA A 503 4.26 -20.03 25.04
N ASP A 504 4.78 -18.81 24.91
CA ASP A 504 5.09 -17.94 26.04
C ASP A 504 3.82 -17.47 26.76
N LEU A 505 2.75 -17.15 26.03
CA LEU A 505 1.44 -16.83 26.62
C LEU A 505 0.83 -18.05 27.33
N MET A 506 0.94 -19.24 26.75
CA MET A 506 0.52 -20.48 27.42
C MET A 506 1.31 -20.73 28.71
N ASP A 507 2.60 -20.35 28.71
CA ASP A 507 3.48 -20.49 29.86
C ASP A 507 3.14 -19.48 30.98
N GLU A 508 2.84 -18.24 30.61
CA GLU A 508 2.35 -17.18 31.50
C GLU A 508 1.04 -17.59 32.18
N HIS A 509 0.11 -18.16 31.42
CA HIS A 509 -1.21 -18.62 31.91
C HIS A 509 -1.23 -20.11 32.29
N ARG A 510 -0.07 -20.72 32.54
CA ARG A 510 0.05 -22.18 32.72
C ARG A 510 -0.81 -22.71 33.87
N GLU A 511 -0.87 -21.99 34.99
CA GLU A 511 -1.66 -22.39 36.17
C GLU A 511 -3.17 -22.33 35.91
N GLU A 512 -3.62 -21.34 35.14
CA GLU A 512 -5.01 -21.17 34.73
C GLU A 512 -5.43 -22.31 33.79
N LEU A 513 -4.65 -22.56 32.74
CA LEU A 513 -4.87 -23.67 31.80
C LEU A 513 -4.88 -25.03 32.52
N ALA A 514 -3.97 -25.24 33.48
CA ALA A 514 -3.93 -26.47 34.25
C ALA A 514 -5.12 -26.64 35.19
N THR A 515 -5.66 -25.53 35.72
CA THR A 515 -6.88 -25.54 36.54
C THR A 515 -8.09 -25.91 35.69
N ILE A 516 -8.22 -25.35 34.49
CA ILE A 516 -9.29 -25.69 33.54
C ILE A 516 -9.21 -27.16 33.14
N GLU A 517 -8.03 -27.65 32.76
CA GLU A 517 -7.80 -29.05 32.40
C GLU A 517 -8.14 -30.01 33.55
N ALA A 518 -7.80 -29.64 34.79
CA ALA A 518 -8.08 -30.47 35.97
C ALA A 518 -9.58 -30.61 36.24
N ILE A 519 -10.36 -29.53 36.11
CA ILE A 519 -11.82 -29.58 36.34
C ILE A 519 -12.56 -30.27 35.20
N ASP A 520 -12.13 -30.09 33.95
CA ASP A 520 -12.80 -30.63 32.77
C ASP A 520 -12.50 -32.11 32.55
N ALA A 521 -11.21 -32.47 32.56
CA ALA A 521 -10.77 -33.84 32.30
C ALA A 521 -10.66 -34.71 33.58
N GLY A 522 -10.78 -34.11 34.76
CA GLY A 522 -10.61 -34.79 36.05
C GLY A 522 -9.15 -35.17 36.35
N ALA A 523 -8.19 -34.53 35.66
CA ALA A 523 -6.77 -34.80 35.85
C ALA A 523 -6.28 -34.28 37.20
N VAL A 524 -5.37 -35.02 37.84
CA VAL A 524 -4.66 -34.51 39.03
C VAL A 524 -3.93 -33.22 38.65
N TYR A 525 -4.16 -32.12 39.37
CA TYR A 525 -3.66 -30.79 39.02
C TYR A 525 -2.14 -30.76 38.71
N THR A 526 -1.33 -31.47 39.49
CA THR A 526 0.12 -31.53 39.26
C THR A 526 0.50 -32.24 37.96
N LEU A 527 -0.31 -33.19 37.51
CA LEU A 527 -0.18 -33.84 36.21
C LEU A 527 -0.61 -32.90 35.07
N ALA A 528 -1.75 -32.22 35.23
CA ALA A 528 -2.22 -31.21 34.27
C ALA A 528 -1.17 -30.09 34.06
N LEU A 529 -0.64 -29.54 35.16
CA LEU A 529 0.34 -28.46 35.16
C LEU A 529 1.66 -28.86 34.49
N LYS A 530 2.25 -29.99 34.90
CA LYS A 530 3.59 -30.39 34.44
C LYS A 530 3.58 -31.11 33.10
N THR A 531 2.53 -31.88 32.83
CA THR A 531 2.51 -32.81 31.70
C THR A 531 1.55 -32.31 30.62
N HIS A 532 0.27 -32.15 30.90
CA HIS A 532 -0.71 -31.80 29.84
C HIS A 532 -0.40 -30.42 29.26
N VAL A 533 -0.34 -29.39 30.11
CA VAL A 533 -0.02 -28.02 29.70
C VAL A 533 1.49 -27.86 29.47
N GLY A 534 2.30 -28.31 30.43
CA GLY A 534 3.77 -28.19 30.35
C GLY A 534 4.38 -28.82 29.09
N MET A 535 4.00 -30.04 28.71
CA MET A 535 4.51 -30.64 27.47
C MET A 535 3.88 -30.00 26.22
N SER A 536 2.63 -29.53 26.27
CA SER A 536 2.02 -28.82 25.14
C SER A 536 2.78 -27.54 24.80
N ILE A 537 3.23 -26.78 25.82
CA ILE A 537 4.10 -25.61 25.63
C ILE A 537 5.40 -26.01 24.92
N GLU A 538 6.06 -27.08 25.39
CA GLU A 538 7.31 -27.55 24.78
C GLU A 538 7.11 -28.05 23.33
N VAL A 539 5.96 -28.65 23.02
CA VAL A 539 5.59 -29.03 21.65
C VAL A 539 5.44 -27.81 20.76
N TRP A 540 4.78 -26.74 21.22
CA TRP A 540 4.69 -25.49 20.48
C TRP A 540 6.07 -24.86 20.25
N ARG A 541 6.92 -24.81 21.28
CA ARG A 541 8.30 -24.31 21.16
C ARG A 541 9.12 -25.14 20.18
N TYR A 542 8.97 -26.47 20.23
CA TYR A 542 9.61 -27.38 19.29
C TYR A 542 9.22 -27.02 17.85
N PHE A 543 7.93 -27.02 17.51
CA PHE A 543 7.48 -26.73 16.14
C PHE A 543 7.77 -25.29 15.70
N ALA A 544 7.72 -24.31 16.61
CA ALA A 544 8.12 -22.93 16.32
C ALA A 544 9.58 -22.86 15.83
N GLY A 545 10.46 -23.63 16.47
CA GLY A 545 11.87 -23.74 16.07
C GLY A 545 12.11 -24.54 14.80
N TRP A 546 11.11 -25.25 14.25
CA TRP A 546 11.22 -25.88 12.93
C TRP A 546 10.92 -24.90 11.80
N CYS A 547 10.15 -23.83 12.06
CA CYS A 547 9.73 -22.89 11.01
C CYS A 547 10.91 -22.25 10.25
N ASP A 548 12.05 -22.00 10.88
CA ASP A 548 13.25 -21.44 10.24
C ASP A 548 14.34 -22.48 9.94
N LYS A 549 14.15 -23.74 10.35
CA LYS A 549 15.14 -24.83 10.19
C LYS A 549 14.80 -25.81 9.08
N ILE A 550 13.53 -25.89 8.66
CA ILE A 550 13.19 -26.64 7.44
C ILE A 550 13.40 -25.74 6.23
N HIS A 551 14.56 -25.85 5.60
CA HIS A 551 14.71 -25.48 4.19
C HIS A 551 14.09 -26.61 3.36
N VAL A 552 12.86 -26.44 2.87
CA VAL A 552 12.37 -27.27 1.77
C VAL A 552 12.66 -26.54 0.46
N SER A 553 13.36 -27.29 -0.40
CA SER A 553 13.76 -27.09 -1.79
C SER A 553 12.77 -26.41 -2.71
#